data_AF-A0A7I8J799-F1
#
_entry.id   AF-A0A7I8J799-F1
#
_cell.length_a   1.000
_cell.length_b   1.000
_cell.length_c   1.000
_cell.angle_alpha   90.00
_cell.angle_beta   90.00
_cell.angle_gamma   90.00
#
_symmetry.space_group_name_H-M   'P 1'
#
loop_
_entity.id
_entity.type
_entity.pdbx_description
1 polymer ?
#
loop_
_entity_poly.entity_id
_entity_poly.type
_entity_poly.pdbx_seq_one_letter_code
_entity_poly.pdbx_strand_id
1 'polypeptide(L)'
;MRRDLAQLLETGQDQTARIRVEHVIQEEKTMSAYDLIVLYCELIVARLPIIESQKRCPIDLKEAISSIIYASPRCADIPELLEVRKLFSAKYGKDFTGAAIEVRPDSGVNSLIIEKLSARAPDTDTKIKVLTEVAQEHNIKWEPTAFEENIEVHQMDLLVT
;
A
#
# COMPACT_ATOMS: atom_id res chain seq x y z
N MET A 1 5.84 -14.67 -6.78
CA MET A 1 4.50 -14.09 -6.47
C MET A 1 3.47 -14.48 -7.52
N ARG A 2 3.30 -13.73 -8.63
CA ARG A 2 2.29 -14.05 -9.67
C ARG A 2 2.47 -15.45 -10.29
N ARG A 3 3.71 -15.88 -10.55
CA ARG A 3 3.98 -17.24 -11.06
C ARG A 3 3.55 -18.35 -10.09
N ASP A 4 3.79 -18.20 -8.80
CA ASP A 4 3.37 -19.19 -7.80
C ASP A 4 1.83 -19.23 -7.72
N LEU A 5 1.19 -18.06 -7.82
CA LEU A 5 -0.26 -17.95 -7.88
C LEU A 5 -0.82 -18.66 -9.13
N ALA A 6 -0.18 -18.50 -10.29
CA ALA A 6 -0.55 -19.21 -11.50
C ALA A 6 -0.45 -20.74 -11.34
N GLN A 7 0.60 -21.26 -10.69
CA GLN A 7 0.73 -22.70 -10.42
C GLN A 7 -0.40 -23.23 -9.52
N LEU A 8 -0.85 -22.44 -8.54
CA LEU A 8 -1.98 -22.82 -7.70
C LEU A 8 -3.28 -22.90 -8.51
N LEU A 9 -3.50 -21.96 -9.43
CA LEU A 9 -4.67 -21.96 -10.31
C LEU A 9 -4.64 -23.13 -11.30
N GLU A 10 -3.48 -23.43 -11.90
CA GLU A 10 -3.30 -24.55 -12.81
C GLU A 10 -3.57 -25.91 -12.15
N THR A 11 -3.22 -26.04 -10.86
CA THR A 11 -3.42 -27.27 -10.08
C THR A 11 -4.76 -27.34 -9.36
N GLY A 12 -5.66 -26.35 -9.56
CA GLY A 12 -6.98 -26.32 -8.94
C GLY A 12 -6.98 -26.07 -7.43
N GLN A 13 -5.88 -25.53 -6.87
CA GLN A 13 -5.75 -25.22 -5.45
C GLN A 13 -6.38 -23.86 -5.10
N ASP A 14 -7.66 -23.69 -5.42
CA ASP A 14 -8.33 -22.39 -5.37
C ASP A 14 -8.29 -21.76 -3.99
N GLN A 15 -8.56 -22.50 -2.92
CA GLN A 15 -8.50 -21.98 -1.55
C GLN A 15 -7.14 -21.36 -1.19
N THR A 16 -6.05 -22.05 -1.54
CA THR A 16 -4.69 -21.55 -1.34
C THR A 16 -4.42 -20.34 -2.23
N ALA A 17 -4.91 -20.34 -3.47
CA ALA A 17 -4.81 -19.19 -4.38
C ALA A 17 -5.52 -17.95 -3.81
N ARG A 18 -6.68 -18.11 -3.15
CA ARG A 18 -7.41 -16.99 -2.52
C ARG A 18 -6.61 -16.32 -1.39
N ILE A 19 -5.91 -17.10 -0.59
CA ILE A 19 -5.04 -16.56 0.47
C ILE A 19 -3.81 -15.92 -0.17
N ARG A 20 -3.22 -16.59 -1.17
CA ARG A 20 -1.98 -16.15 -1.81
C ARG A 20 -2.16 -14.85 -2.59
N VAL A 21 -3.33 -14.62 -3.21
CA VAL A 21 -3.59 -13.39 -3.99
C VAL A 21 -3.59 -12.14 -3.10
N GLU A 22 -4.02 -12.22 -1.84
CA GLU A 22 -3.95 -11.08 -0.92
C GLU A 22 -2.52 -10.60 -0.72
N HIS A 23 -1.58 -11.53 -0.55
CA HIS A 23 -0.16 -11.21 -0.44
C HIS A 23 0.40 -10.63 -1.75
N VAL A 24 -0.02 -11.16 -2.91
CA VAL A 24 0.40 -10.64 -4.22
C VAL A 24 -0.06 -9.19 -4.39
N ILE A 25 -1.33 -8.90 -4.09
CA ILE A 25 -1.89 -7.55 -4.13
C ILE A 25 -1.14 -6.62 -3.17
N GLN A 26 -0.89 -7.06 -1.94
CA GLN A 26 -0.20 -6.25 -0.96
C GLN A 26 1.24 -5.92 -1.39
N GLU A 27 1.96 -6.89 -1.96
CA GLU A 27 3.31 -6.66 -2.46
C GLU A 27 3.34 -5.70 -3.66
N GLU A 28 2.39 -5.81 -4.59
CA GLU A 28 2.24 -4.87 -5.72
C GLU A 28 1.92 -3.44 -5.24
N LYS A 29 1.05 -3.31 -4.23
CA LYS A 29 0.79 -2.03 -3.58
C LYS A 29 2.05 -1.47 -2.92
N THR A 30 2.81 -2.29 -2.20
CA THR A 30 4.07 -1.88 -1.58
C THR A 30 5.09 -1.43 -2.62
N MET A 31 5.25 -2.17 -3.72
CA MET A 31 6.15 -1.78 -4.81
C MET A 31 5.75 -0.42 -5.40
N SER A 32 4.45 -0.22 -5.65
CA SER A 32 3.93 1.07 -6.14
C SER A 32 4.19 2.21 -5.14
N ALA A 33 4.13 1.94 -3.84
CA ALA A 33 4.47 2.91 -2.81
C ALA A 33 5.96 3.25 -2.81
N TYR A 34 6.84 2.28 -3.07
CA TYR A 34 8.27 2.50 -3.14
C TYR A 34 8.66 3.41 -4.31
N ASP A 35 8.00 3.28 -5.46
CA ASP A 35 8.21 4.21 -6.58
C ASP A 35 7.91 5.66 -6.17
N LEU A 36 6.81 5.89 -5.43
CA LEU A 36 6.48 7.21 -4.89
C LEU A 36 7.48 7.69 -3.84
N ILE A 37 7.96 6.79 -2.97
CA ILE A 37 8.96 7.12 -1.96
C ILE A 37 10.28 7.54 -2.61
N VAL A 38 10.73 6.82 -3.64
CA VAL A 38 11.94 7.19 -4.42
C VAL A 38 11.77 8.58 -5.01
N LEU A 39 10.67 8.82 -5.72
CA LEU A 39 10.37 10.13 -6.31
C LEU A 39 10.40 11.27 -5.27
N TYR A 40 9.78 11.06 -4.11
CA TYR A 40 9.77 12.07 -3.06
C TYR A 40 11.13 12.27 -2.39
N CYS A 41 11.90 11.21 -2.19
CA CYS A 41 13.28 11.31 -1.70
C CYS A 41 14.15 12.12 -2.67
N GLU A 42 14.06 11.87 -3.98
CA GLU A 42 14.79 12.63 -5.01
C GLU A 42 14.42 14.11 -4.99
N LEU A 43 13.12 14.42 -4.90
CA LEU A 43 12.63 15.80 -4.79
C LEU A 43 13.16 16.49 -3.52
N ILE A 44 13.11 15.81 -2.37
CA ILE A 44 13.60 16.34 -1.10
C ILE A 44 15.10 16.64 -1.19
N VAL A 45 15.90 15.71 -1.72
CA VAL A 45 17.34 15.87 -1.90
C VAL A 45 17.65 17.06 -2.81
N ALA A 46 16.98 17.16 -3.96
CA ALA A 46 17.15 18.28 -4.90
C ALA A 46 16.79 19.64 -4.31
N ARG A 47 15.98 19.67 -3.23
CA ARG A 47 15.47 20.88 -2.60
C ARG A 47 16.01 21.10 -1.18
N LEU A 48 17.04 20.36 -0.77
CA LEU A 48 17.69 20.48 0.54
C LEU A 48 18.06 21.94 0.91
N PRO A 49 18.68 22.76 0.03
CA PRO A 49 19.02 24.14 0.39
C PRO A 49 17.80 25.00 0.78
N ILE A 50 16.66 24.77 0.12
CA ILE A 50 15.41 25.47 0.43
C ILE A 50 14.84 24.96 1.75
N ILE A 51 14.83 23.64 1.94
CA ILE A 51 14.41 23.01 3.19
C ILE A 51 15.24 23.59 4.34
N GLU A 52 16.56 23.54 4.26
CA GLU A 52 17.49 24.02 5.30
C GLU A 52 17.24 25.48 5.69
N SER A 53 17.14 26.37 4.71
CA SER A 53 16.97 27.82 4.94
C SER A 53 15.61 28.22 5.50
N GLN A 54 14.56 27.43 5.27
CA GLN A 54 13.22 27.76 5.74
C GLN A 54 12.88 27.17 7.11
N LYS A 55 12.28 28.02 7.97
CA LYS A 55 11.79 27.62 9.31
C LYS A 55 10.51 26.79 9.25
N ARG A 56 9.66 27.02 8.25
CA ARG A 56 8.41 26.28 8.02
C ARG A 56 8.56 25.39 6.79
N CYS A 57 7.77 24.32 6.71
CA CYS A 57 7.75 23.47 5.52
C CYS A 57 7.24 24.29 4.31
N PRO A 58 8.01 24.38 3.21
CA PRO A 58 7.55 25.01 1.98
C PRO A 58 6.30 24.30 1.44
N ILE A 59 5.37 25.06 0.88
CA ILE A 59 4.07 24.54 0.41
C ILE A 59 4.23 23.52 -0.73
N ASP A 60 5.20 23.76 -1.61
CA ASP A 60 5.57 22.93 -2.75
C ASP A 60 6.29 21.62 -2.37
N LEU A 61 6.84 21.56 -1.16
CA LEU A 61 7.52 20.36 -0.63
C LEU A 61 6.70 19.62 0.42
N LYS A 62 5.59 20.22 0.87
CA LYS A 62 4.75 19.67 1.93
C LYS A 62 4.25 18.27 1.57
N GLU A 63 3.83 18.05 0.32
CA GLU A 63 3.34 16.74 -0.09
C GLU A 63 4.39 15.65 0.03
N ALA A 64 5.58 15.88 -0.52
CA ALA A 64 6.68 14.92 -0.48
C ALA A 64 7.13 14.63 0.95
N ILE A 65 7.35 15.68 1.76
CA ILE A 65 7.84 15.54 3.14
C ILE A 65 6.79 14.83 4.01
N SER A 66 5.52 15.25 3.95
CA SER A 66 4.45 14.60 4.71
C SER A 66 4.24 13.14 4.28
N SER A 67 4.38 12.83 2.99
CA SER A 67 4.26 11.46 2.48
C SER A 67 5.39 10.55 2.96
N ILE A 68 6.63 11.03 2.99
CA ILE A 68 7.77 10.30 3.57
C ILE A 68 7.58 10.07 5.08
N ILE A 69 7.12 11.09 5.81
CA ILE A 69 6.80 10.95 7.24
C ILE A 69 5.73 9.88 7.44
N TYR A 70 4.64 9.92 6.66
CA TYR A 70 3.56 8.93 6.71
C TYR A 70 4.04 7.51 6.40
N ALA A 71 4.93 7.35 5.42
CA ALA A 71 5.49 6.05 5.04
C ALA A 71 6.41 5.45 6.11
N SER A 72 7.10 6.29 6.89
CA SER A 72 8.15 5.84 7.82
C SER A 72 7.75 4.73 8.82
N PRO A 73 6.60 4.75 9.53
CA PRO A 73 6.21 3.62 10.38
C PRO A 73 5.64 2.41 9.62
N ARG A 74 5.38 2.54 8.32
CA ARG A 74 4.69 1.53 7.49
C ARG A 74 5.65 0.72 6.61
N CYS A 75 6.88 1.21 6.42
CA CYS A 75 7.91 0.56 5.62
C CYS A 75 9.00 0.01 6.55
N ALA A 76 8.73 -1.11 7.21
CA ALA A 76 9.68 -1.72 8.16
C ALA A 76 11.02 -2.12 7.50
N ASP A 77 10.99 -2.42 6.19
CA ASP A 77 12.17 -2.79 5.40
C ASP A 77 13.08 -1.59 5.07
N ILE A 78 12.64 -0.36 5.37
CA ILE A 78 13.40 0.88 5.11
C ILE A 78 13.49 1.70 6.42
N PRO A 79 14.29 1.23 7.41
CA PRO A 79 14.39 1.88 8.72
C PRO A 79 14.91 3.32 8.63
N GLU A 80 15.63 3.70 7.58
CA GLU A 80 16.14 5.05 7.34
C GLU A 80 15.01 6.08 7.26
N LEU A 81 13.81 5.71 6.82
CA LEU A 81 12.65 6.62 6.80
C LEU A 81 12.27 7.08 8.21
N LEU A 82 12.46 6.24 9.24
CA LEU A 82 12.23 6.63 10.62
C LEU A 82 13.23 7.70 11.08
N GLU A 83 14.49 7.60 10.65
CA GLU A 83 15.50 8.62 10.93
C GLU A 83 15.19 9.93 10.20
N VAL A 84 14.79 9.85 8.92
CA VAL A 84 14.33 11.03 8.16
C VAL A 84 13.14 11.71 8.84
N ARG A 85 12.17 10.95 9.35
CA ARG A 85 11.07 11.49 10.16
C ARG A 85 11.58 12.22 11.40
N LYS A 86 12.57 11.67 12.13
CA LYS A 86 13.12 12.34 13.33
C LYS A 86 13.75 13.68 12.96
N LEU A 87 14.46 13.75 11.84
CA LEU A 87 15.04 15.00 11.34
C LEU A 87 13.95 16.04 11.02
N PHE A 88 12.89 15.65 10.31
CA PHE A 88 11.77 16.56 10.05
C PHE A 88 10.98 16.93 11.32
N SER A 89 10.89 16.04 12.30
CA SER A 89 10.29 16.34 13.61
C SER A 89 11.11 17.39 14.37
N ALA A 90 12.44 17.29 14.34
CA ALA A 90 13.32 18.29 14.93
C ALA A 90 13.23 19.64 14.21
N LYS A 91 13.06 19.63 12.89
CA LYS A 91 13.03 20.84 12.06
C LYS A 91 11.68 21.57 12.06
N TYR A 92 10.57 20.84 11.90
CA TYR A 92 9.23 21.40 11.74
C TYR A 92 8.28 21.13 12.91
N GLY A 93 8.74 20.37 13.90
CA GLY A 93 8.01 20.11 15.14
C GLY A 93 7.17 18.84 15.10
N LYS A 94 6.86 18.34 16.31
CA LYS A 94 6.11 17.10 16.50
C LYS A 94 4.69 17.17 15.96
N ASP A 95 4.04 18.34 16.03
CA ASP A 95 2.67 18.51 15.53
C ASP A 95 2.59 18.33 14.01
N PHE A 96 3.53 18.91 13.26
CA PHE A 96 3.63 18.70 11.81
C PHE A 96 3.81 17.22 11.46
N THR A 97 4.74 16.53 12.12
CA THR A 97 4.95 15.10 11.88
C THR A 97 3.75 14.26 12.32
N GLY A 98 3.10 14.60 13.44
CA GLY A 98 1.92 13.90 13.95
C GLY A 98 0.74 14.04 12.99
N ALA A 99 0.51 15.24 12.46
CA ALA A 99 -0.52 15.48 11.46
C ALA A 99 -0.34 14.61 10.21
N ALA A 100 0.88 14.41 9.75
CA ALA A 100 1.18 13.52 8.63
C ALA A 100 0.96 12.03 8.98
N ILE A 101 1.43 11.58 10.15
CA ILE A 101 1.28 10.17 10.59
C ILE A 101 -0.20 9.78 10.74
N GLU A 102 -0.98 10.67 11.34
CA GLU A 102 -2.41 10.49 11.65
C GLU A 102 -3.32 10.88 10.46
N VAL A 103 -2.76 11.42 9.38
CA VAL A 103 -3.51 11.90 8.21
C VAL A 103 -4.60 12.90 8.60
N ARG A 104 -4.24 13.88 9.42
CA ARG A 104 -5.14 14.99 9.80
C ARG A 104 -5.55 15.81 8.57
N PRO A 105 -6.65 16.58 8.64
CA PRO A 105 -6.98 17.58 7.62
C PRO A 105 -5.77 18.47 7.33
N ASP A 106 -5.55 18.77 6.05
CA ASP A 106 -4.42 19.58 5.57
C ASP A 106 -3.02 19.03 5.91
N SER A 107 -2.88 17.76 6.31
CA SER A 107 -1.57 17.12 6.52
C SER A 107 -0.70 17.15 5.26
N GLY A 108 -1.33 17.17 4.08
CA GLY A 108 -0.68 17.19 2.78
C GLY A 108 -0.12 15.83 2.37
N VAL A 109 -0.45 14.74 3.05
CA VAL A 109 -0.02 13.41 2.64
C VAL A 109 -0.69 13.05 1.31
N ASN A 110 0.08 12.51 0.37
CA ASN A 110 -0.45 12.08 -0.93
C ASN A 110 -1.48 10.96 -0.77
N SER A 111 -2.62 11.05 -1.47
CA SER A 111 -3.70 10.07 -1.33
C SER A 111 -3.30 8.68 -1.83
N LEU A 112 -2.46 8.59 -2.86
CA LEU A 112 -1.99 7.31 -3.39
C LEU A 112 -1.07 6.61 -2.38
N ILE A 113 -0.16 7.32 -1.71
CA ILE A 113 0.71 6.67 -0.72
C ILE A 113 -0.11 6.12 0.46
N ILE A 114 -1.19 6.82 0.86
CA ILE A 114 -2.14 6.35 1.88
C ILE A 114 -2.84 5.07 1.41
N GLU A 115 -3.37 5.07 0.20
CA GLU A 115 -4.06 3.91 -0.38
C GLU A 115 -3.13 2.69 -0.44
N LYS A 116 -1.91 2.89 -0.96
CA LYS A 116 -0.94 1.81 -1.17
C LYS A 116 -0.38 1.23 0.12
N LEU A 117 -0.06 2.07 1.12
CA LEU A 117 0.48 1.61 2.41
C LEU A 117 -0.61 1.32 3.47
N SER A 118 -1.89 1.43 3.13
CA SER A 118 -2.99 1.05 4.02
C SER A 118 -3.01 -0.47 4.24
N ALA A 119 -3.14 -0.88 5.50
CA ALA A 119 -3.28 -2.28 5.93
C ALA A 119 -4.67 -2.87 5.67
N ARG A 120 -5.49 -2.23 4.83
CA ARG A 120 -6.84 -2.71 4.49
C ARG A 120 -6.73 -3.92 3.56
N ALA A 121 -7.36 -5.02 3.97
CA ALA A 121 -7.50 -6.22 3.14
C ALA A 121 -8.21 -5.87 1.82
N PRO A 122 -7.76 -6.42 0.66
CA PRO A 122 -8.46 -6.26 -0.61
C PRO A 122 -9.89 -6.81 -0.55
N ASP A 123 -10.82 -6.17 -1.24
CA ASP A 123 -12.16 -6.72 -1.44
C ASP A 123 -12.17 -7.91 -2.41
N THR A 124 -13.27 -8.64 -2.42
CA THR A 124 -13.47 -9.83 -3.25
C THR A 124 -13.27 -9.54 -4.73
N ASP A 125 -13.83 -8.43 -5.23
CA ASP A 125 -13.75 -8.07 -6.65
C ASP A 125 -12.31 -7.82 -7.07
N THR A 126 -11.52 -7.16 -6.23
CA THR A 126 -10.09 -6.94 -6.45
C THR A 126 -9.31 -8.25 -6.49
N LYS A 127 -9.62 -9.20 -5.59
CA LYS A 127 -9.00 -10.54 -5.59
C LYS A 127 -9.33 -11.31 -6.86
N ILE A 128 -10.60 -11.37 -7.24
CA ILE A 128 -11.08 -12.05 -8.46
C ILE A 128 -10.42 -11.43 -9.69
N LYS A 129 -10.34 -10.11 -9.76
CA LYS A 129 -9.68 -9.39 -10.86
C LYS A 129 -8.23 -9.83 -11.00
N VAL A 130 -7.44 -9.80 -9.93
CA VAL A 130 -6.01 -10.17 -9.99
C VAL A 130 -5.82 -11.66 -10.29
N LEU A 131 -6.66 -12.55 -9.76
CA LEU A 131 -6.65 -13.98 -10.11
C LEU A 131 -6.93 -14.19 -11.61
N THR A 132 -7.91 -13.47 -12.15
CA THR A 132 -8.28 -13.52 -13.57
C THR A 132 -7.14 -13.03 -14.45
N GLU A 133 -6.52 -11.90 -14.10
CA GLU A 133 -5.36 -11.35 -14.81
C GLU A 133 -4.20 -12.35 -14.84
N VAL A 134 -3.87 -12.96 -13.69
CA VAL A 134 -2.80 -13.97 -13.59
C VAL A 134 -3.14 -15.23 -14.41
N ALA A 135 -4.38 -15.70 -14.38
CA ALA A 135 -4.79 -16.84 -15.21
C ALA A 135 -4.62 -16.54 -16.71
N GLN A 136 -5.04 -15.34 -17.15
CA GLN A 136 -4.91 -14.89 -18.53
C GLN A 136 -3.45 -14.75 -18.97
N GLU A 137 -2.60 -14.10 -18.15
CA GLU A 137 -1.17 -13.96 -18.40
C GLU A 137 -0.47 -15.30 -18.62
N HIS A 138 -0.96 -16.35 -17.97
CA HIS A 138 -0.40 -17.70 -18.01
C HIS A 138 -1.19 -18.69 -18.90
N ASN A 139 -2.21 -18.24 -19.63
CA ASN A 139 -3.09 -19.07 -20.48
C ASN A 139 -3.79 -20.22 -19.73
N ILE A 140 -4.14 -20.00 -18.46
CA ILE A 140 -4.86 -20.95 -17.62
C ILE A 140 -6.36 -20.70 -17.79
N LYS A 141 -7.13 -21.76 -18.06
CA LYS A 141 -8.60 -21.67 -18.08
C LYS A 141 -9.11 -21.74 -16.63
N TRP A 142 -9.40 -20.57 -16.06
CA TRP A 142 -9.90 -20.41 -14.70
C TRP A 142 -11.21 -19.60 -14.72
N GLU A 143 -12.17 -19.99 -13.88
CA GLU A 143 -13.49 -19.35 -13.79
C GLU A 143 -13.73 -18.81 -12.36
N PRO A 144 -14.20 -17.56 -12.19
CA PRO A 144 -14.44 -16.94 -10.88
C PRO A 144 -15.49 -17.63 -9.99
N THR A 145 -16.35 -18.49 -10.54
CA THR A 145 -17.35 -19.26 -9.76
C THR A 145 -16.71 -20.15 -8.71
N ALA A 146 -15.47 -20.60 -8.93
CA ALA A 146 -14.66 -21.26 -7.91
C ALA A 146 -14.36 -20.37 -6.70
N PHE A 147 -14.62 -19.05 -6.77
CA PHE A 147 -14.53 -18.07 -5.68
C PHE A 147 -15.85 -17.90 -4.91
N GLU A 148 -17.00 -18.09 -5.56
CA GLU A 148 -18.34 -17.79 -5.02
C GLU A 148 -18.96 -18.93 -4.19
N GLU A 149 -18.65 -20.21 -4.48
CA GLU A 149 -19.28 -21.39 -3.84
C GLU A 149 -19.13 -21.48 -2.30
N ASN A 150 -18.29 -20.65 -1.66
CA ASN A 150 -18.12 -20.61 -0.20
C ASN A 150 -18.73 -19.37 0.49
N ILE A 151 -19.31 -18.43 -0.26
CA ILE A 151 -20.04 -17.30 0.32
C ILE A 151 -21.46 -17.75 0.73
N GLU A 152 -22.11 -18.61 -0.06
CA GLU A 152 -23.44 -19.13 0.25
C GLU A 152 -23.46 -19.97 1.55
N VAL A 153 -22.39 -20.72 1.84
CA VAL A 153 -22.31 -21.55 3.04
C VAL A 153 -22.22 -20.71 4.32
N HIS A 154 -21.60 -19.51 4.28
CA HIS A 154 -21.47 -18.67 5.47
C HIS A 154 -22.66 -17.71 5.69
N GLN A 155 -23.47 -17.46 4.66
CA GLN A 155 -24.64 -16.59 4.76
C GLN A 155 -25.91 -17.34 5.18
N MET A 156 -26.00 -18.65 4.92
CA MET A 156 -27.11 -19.50 5.38
C MET A 156 -27.09 -19.80 6.89
N ASP A 157 -25.92 -19.79 7.52
CA ASP A 157 -25.79 -20.04 8.98
C ASP A 157 -26.21 -18.85 9.86
N LEU A 158 -26.37 -17.65 9.28
CA LEU A 158 -26.80 -16.44 9.99
C LEU A 158 -28.32 -16.17 9.90
N LEU A 159 -29.06 -16.99 9.15
CA LEU A 159 -30.53 -16.90 9.02
C LEU A 159 -31.29 -17.99 9.79
N VAL A 160 -30.57 -18.86 10.50
CA VAL A 160 -31.14 -19.87 11.41
C VAL A 160 -30.60 -19.63 12.81
N THR A 161 -31.04 -18.55 13.46
CA THR A 161 -30.98 -18.40 14.92
C THR A 161 -32.09 -17.48 15.41
#